data_AF-A0A5R9DR89-F1
#
_entry.id   AF-A0A5R9DR89-F1
#
_cell.length_a   1.000
_cell.length_b   1.000
_cell.length_c   1.000
_cell.angle_alpha   90.00
_cell.angle_beta   90.00
_cell.angle_gamma   90.00
#
_symmetry.space_group_name_H-M   'P 1'
#
loop_
_entity.id
_entity.type
_entity.pdbx_description
1 polymer ?
#
loop_
_entity_poly.entity_id
_entity_poly.type
_entity_poly.pdbx_seq_one_letter_code
_entity_poly.pdbx_strand_id
1 'polypeptide(L)'
;MRRTAYEELTARYAHLEEDGTKAREFKEVREELAEYTEGRREVPPPVDSAELIAHHRRKVDVYGRHAEAGFEGAAEALVEAEAQLAAELDRAPAAVELISFGYLHSLAPEADLVIDMRRHFRDPHVTPGLRELTADHELVMRAVFDTDGVPELAVAIRAAVDAFRAGPSAGTVRVAVGCAGGRHRSAAMVNYLEMQYRGDGIKASKEHRDIHLPVVNR
;
A
#
# COMPACT_ATOMS: atom_id res chain seq x y z
N MET A 1 -18.17 -18.17 12.99
CA MET A 1 -16.97 -17.31 13.08
C MET A 1 -15.88 -18.20 13.70
N ARG A 2 -14.96 -18.75 12.87
CA ARG A 2 -13.89 -19.62 13.39
C ARG A 2 -12.83 -18.71 13.98
N ARG A 3 -12.58 -18.80 15.28
CA ARG A 3 -11.41 -18.16 15.90
C ARG A 3 -10.16 -18.77 15.28
N THR A 4 -9.19 -17.94 14.94
CA THR A 4 -7.91 -18.46 14.44
C THR A 4 -7.15 -19.11 15.59
N ALA A 5 -6.30 -20.09 15.30
CA ALA A 5 -5.44 -20.73 16.31
C ALA A 5 -4.60 -19.70 17.10
N TYR A 6 -4.31 -18.56 16.46
CA TYR A 6 -3.63 -17.40 17.05
C TYR A 6 -4.49 -16.64 18.06
N GLU A 7 -5.78 -16.43 17.80
CA GLU A 7 -6.71 -15.80 18.76
C GLU A 7 -6.91 -16.68 20.00
N GLU A 8 -6.95 -18.00 19.83
CA GLU A 8 -7.03 -18.94 20.95
C GLU A 8 -5.74 -18.95 21.78
N LEU A 9 -4.57 -18.89 21.14
CA LEU A 9 -3.28 -18.78 21.81
C LEU A 9 -3.15 -17.45 22.57
N THR A 10 -3.52 -16.33 21.93
CA THR A 10 -3.41 -14.98 22.50
C THR A 10 -4.38 -14.80 23.66
N ALA A 11 -5.63 -15.26 23.52
CA ALA A 11 -6.62 -15.21 24.61
C ALA A 11 -6.21 -16.08 25.81
N ARG A 12 -5.49 -17.18 25.57
CA ARG A 12 -4.99 -18.08 26.62
C ARG A 12 -3.85 -17.47 27.44
N TYR A 13 -3.24 -16.38 27.00
CA TYR A 13 -2.07 -15.80 27.65
C TYR A 13 -2.22 -14.30 27.98
N ALA A 14 -3.36 -13.69 27.63
CA ALA A 14 -3.68 -12.29 27.92
C ALA A 14 -3.68 -11.91 29.42
N HIS A 15 -3.73 -12.89 30.32
CA HIS A 15 -3.68 -12.69 31.77
C HIS A 15 -2.25 -12.75 32.36
N LEU A 16 -1.24 -13.06 31.55
CA LEU A 16 0.15 -13.14 32.00
C LEU A 16 0.85 -11.77 32.13
N GLU A 17 0.13 -10.66 31.87
CA GLU A 17 0.64 -9.30 32.09
C GLU A 17 0.66 -8.87 33.57
N GLU A 18 -0.06 -9.57 34.47
CA GLU A 18 -0.28 -9.06 35.83
C GLU A 18 0.70 -9.59 36.90
N ASP A 19 1.26 -10.81 36.79
CA ASP A 19 2.00 -11.42 37.91
C ASP A 19 3.41 -11.95 37.52
N GLY A 20 4.37 -11.04 37.33
CA GLY A 20 5.79 -11.12 37.77
C GLY A 20 6.68 -12.37 37.54
N THR A 21 6.22 -13.46 36.93
CA THR A 21 6.89 -14.78 36.99
C THR A 21 7.71 -15.04 35.72
N LYS A 22 8.75 -14.22 35.52
CA LYS A 22 9.26 -13.84 34.18
C LYS A 22 10.31 -14.69 33.45
N ALA A 23 10.76 -15.87 33.90
CA ALA A 23 11.90 -16.54 33.24
C ALA A 23 11.60 -17.88 32.56
N ARG A 24 10.83 -18.75 33.22
CA ARG A 24 10.58 -20.12 32.73
C ARG A 24 9.48 -20.13 31.66
N GLU A 25 8.44 -19.33 31.86
CA GLU A 25 7.30 -19.23 30.94
C GLU A 25 7.67 -18.45 29.66
N PHE A 26 8.53 -17.42 29.75
CA PHE A 26 9.09 -16.76 28.57
C PHE A 26 9.95 -17.71 27.72
N LYS A 27 10.67 -18.62 28.37
CA LYS A 27 11.48 -19.65 27.69
C LYS A 27 10.59 -20.71 27.02
N GLU A 28 9.53 -21.16 27.69
CA GLU A 28 8.56 -22.12 27.13
C GLU A 28 7.80 -21.51 25.94
N VAL A 29 7.37 -20.25 26.03
CA VAL A 29 6.76 -19.51 24.90
C VAL A 29 7.76 -19.32 23.75
N ARG A 30 9.02 -19.00 24.04
CA ARG A 30 10.07 -18.85 23.02
C ARG A 30 10.41 -20.18 22.34
N GLU A 31 10.40 -21.29 23.08
CA GLU A 31 10.64 -22.64 22.56
C GLU A 31 9.45 -23.14 21.74
N GLU A 32 8.21 -22.92 22.20
CA GLU A 32 6.99 -23.27 21.46
C GLU A 32 6.83 -22.42 20.17
N LEU A 33 7.24 -21.14 20.19
CA LEU A 33 7.32 -20.31 18.98
C LEU A 33 8.45 -20.73 18.04
N ALA A 34 9.62 -21.14 18.57
CA ALA A 34 10.75 -21.58 17.77
C ALA A 34 10.38 -22.83 16.94
N GLU A 35 9.62 -23.77 17.52
CA GLU A 35 9.12 -24.95 16.80
C GLU A 35 8.17 -24.60 15.63
N TYR A 36 7.43 -23.48 15.74
CA TYR A 36 6.58 -22.95 14.67
C TYR A 36 7.38 -22.28 13.54
N THR A 37 8.40 -21.49 13.86
CA THR A 37 9.27 -20.83 12.87
C THR A 37 10.27 -21.77 12.19
N GLU A 38 10.64 -22.88 12.84
CA GLU A 38 11.55 -23.90 12.28
C GLU A 38 10.84 -24.98 11.44
N GLY A 39 9.51 -24.86 11.24
CA GLY A 39 8.76 -25.73 10.33
C GLY A 39 8.56 -27.18 10.83
N ARG A 40 8.63 -27.43 12.15
CA ARG A 40 8.47 -28.78 12.73
C ARG A 40 7.03 -29.14 13.10
N ARG A 41 6.07 -28.26 12.82
CA ARG A 41 4.62 -28.49 12.96
C ARG A 41 3.92 -28.12 11.65
N GLU A 42 2.83 -28.83 11.30
CA GLU A 42 2.05 -28.54 10.09
C GLU A 42 1.73 -27.05 10.00
N VAL A 43 2.19 -26.44 8.89
CA VAL A 43 2.11 -25.01 8.62
C VAL A 43 0.63 -24.61 8.66
N PRO A 44 0.20 -23.73 9.60
CA PRO A 44 -1.15 -23.19 9.56
C PRO A 44 -1.33 -22.42 8.23
N PRO A 45 -2.57 -22.28 7.73
CA PRO A 45 -2.83 -21.65 6.44
C PRO A 45 -2.15 -20.27 6.37
N PRO A 46 -1.76 -19.82 5.15
CA PRO A 46 -0.97 -18.61 4.98
C PRO A 46 -1.60 -17.46 5.75
N VAL A 47 -0.84 -16.91 6.69
CA VAL A 47 -1.20 -15.69 7.42
C VAL A 47 -1.28 -14.57 6.38
N ASP A 48 -2.37 -13.81 6.38
CA ASP A 48 -2.53 -12.68 5.46
C ASP A 48 -1.32 -11.75 5.58
N SER A 49 -0.78 -11.25 4.45
CA SER A 49 0.33 -10.30 4.46
C SER A 49 0.02 -9.08 5.34
N ALA A 50 -1.25 -8.65 5.40
CA ALA A 50 -1.67 -7.57 6.30
C ALA A 50 -1.49 -7.94 7.79
N GLU A 51 -1.82 -9.18 8.17
CA GLU A 51 -1.64 -9.68 9.54
C GLU A 51 -0.16 -9.83 9.90
N LEU A 52 0.68 -10.32 8.98
CA LEU A 52 2.13 -10.39 9.16
C LEU A 52 2.76 -9.00 9.31
N ILE A 53 2.40 -8.04 8.46
CA ILE A 53 2.87 -6.65 8.58
C ILE A 53 2.45 -6.06 9.93
N ALA A 54 1.19 -6.27 10.35
CA ALA A 54 0.70 -5.79 11.63
C ALA A 54 1.48 -6.43 12.81
N HIS A 55 1.82 -7.72 12.70
CA HIS A 55 2.66 -8.41 13.67
C HIS A 55 4.07 -7.78 13.76
N HIS A 56 4.76 -7.61 12.63
CA HIS A 56 6.10 -7.02 12.62
C HIS A 56 6.11 -5.56 13.09
N ARG A 57 5.09 -4.76 12.76
CA ARG A 57 4.92 -3.41 13.31
C ARG A 57 4.81 -3.40 14.83
N ARG A 58 4.07 -4.35 15.43
CA ARG A 58 3.99 -4.49 16.89
C ARG A 58 5.34 -4.86 17.50
N LYS A 59 6.13 -5.74 16.87
CA LYS A 59 7.49 -6.06 17.33
C LYS A 59 8.37 -4.81 17.38
N VAL A 60 8.36 -4.02 16.29
CA VAL A 60 9.13 -2.76 16.21
C VAL A 60 8.71 -1.79 17.32
N ASP A 61 7.41 -1.58 17.56
CA ASP A 61 6.93 -0.73 18.66
C ASP A 61 7.41 -1.20 20.04
N VAL A 62 7.22 -2.49 20.34
CA VAL A 62 7.58 -3.07 21.64
C VAL A 62 9.09 -2.99 21.89
N TYR A 63 9.90 -3.37 20.91
CA TYR A 63 11.36 -3.33 21.04
C TYR A 63 11.89 -1.89 21.05
N GLY A 64 11.24 -0.97 20.33
CA GLY A 64 11.53 0.47 20.42
C GLY A 64 11.39 0.98 21.84
N ARG A 65 10.24 0.72 22.49
CA ARG A 65 10.00 1.12 23.90
C ARG A 65 11.00 0.48 24.87
N HIS A 66 11.39 -0.78 24.65
CA HIS A 66 12.39 -1.44 25.50
C HIS A 66 13.81 -0.91 25.28
N ALA A 67 14.18 -0.57 24.05
CA ALA A 67 15.45 0.06 23.75
C ALA A 67 15.54 1.45 24.41
N GLU A 68 14.46 2.24 24.32
CA GLU A 68 14.36 3.54 25.00
C GLU A 68 14.48 3.43 26.53
N ALA A 69 13.91 2.37 27.12
CA ALA A 69 13.98 2.09 28.55
C ALA A 69 15.32 1.43 29.00
N GLY A 70 16.25 1.17 28.09
CA GLY A 70 17.59 0.66 28.39
C GLY A 70 17.66 -0.83 28.75
N PHE A 71 16.70 -1.64 28.29
CA PHE A 71 16.76 -3.09 28.49
C PHE A 71 17.90 -3.71 27.66
N GLU A 72 18.68 -4.58 28.30
CA GLU A 72 19.79 -5.29 27.66
C GLU A 72 19.30 -6.15 26.49
N GLY A 73 19.95 -6.04 25.32
CA GLY A 73 19.59 -6.78 24.10
C GLY A 73 18.40 -6.21 23.30
N ALA A 74 17.74 -5.16 23.79
CA ALA A 74 16.56 -4.59 23.12
C ALA A 74 16.92 -3.84 21.83
N ALA A 75 18.09 -3.21 21.76
CA ALA A 75 18.55 -2.50 20.57
C ALA A 75 18.81 -3.46 19.40
N GLU A 76 19.46 -4.59 19.66
CA GLU A 76 19.69 -5.64 18.67
C GLU A 76 18.37 -6.26 18.19
N ALA A 77 17.44 -6.52 19.11
CA ALA A 77 16.11 -7.05 18.78
C ALA A 77 15.28 -6.08 17.93
N LEU A 78 15.38 -4.77 18.18
CA LEU A 78 14.74 -3.73 17.38
C LEU A 78 15.25 -3.77 15.93
N VAL A 79 16.57 -3.79 15.73
CA VAL A 79 17.18 -3.85 14.39
C VAL A 79 16.70 -5.10 13.63
N GLU A 80 16.63 -6.25 14.29
CA GLU A 80 16.10 -7.48 13.68
C GLU A 80 14.62 -7.35 13.30
N ALA A 81 13.79 -6.77 14.18
CA ALA A 81 12.37 -6.56 13.91
C ALA A 81 12.12 -5.58 12.76
N GLU A 82 12.92 -4.51 12.67
CA GLU A 82 12.87 -3.56 11.55
C GLU A 82 13.22 -4.25 10.22
N ALA A 83 14.27 -5.08 10.21
CA ALA A 83 14.65 -5.84 9.02
C ALA A 83 13.55 -6.83 8.59
N GLN A 84 12.91 -7.52 9.54
CA GLN A 84 11.80 -8.42 9.25
C GLN A 84 10.56 -7.68 8.73
N LEU A 85 10.22 -6.52 9.32
CA LEU A 85 9.14 -5.68 8.83
C LEU A 85 9.41 -5.21 7.40
N ALA A 86 10.62 -4.74 7.11
CA ALA A 86 11.02 -4.31 5.78
C ALA A 86 10.90 -5.45 4.76
N ALA A 87 11.36 -6.66 5.11
CA ALA A 87 11.28 -7.83 4.23
C ALA A 87 9.84 -8.28 3.96
N GLU A 88 8.92 -8.16 4.92
CA GLU A 88 7.50 -8.47 4.68
C GLU A 88 6.78 -7.37 3.88
N LEU A 89 7.08 -6.10 4.13
CA LEU A 89 6.57 -4.99 3.30
C LEU A 89 7.02 -5.14 1.83
N ASP A 90 8.23 -5.63 1.61
CA ASP A 90 8.75 -5.89 0.26
C ASP A 90 8.05 -7.08 -0.42
N ARG A 91 7.70 -8.13 0.33
CA ARG A 91 6.98 -9.30 -0.21
C ARG A 91 5.48 -9.09 -0.38
N ALA A 92 4.87 -8.24 0.45
CA ALA A 92 3.43 -8.02 0.41
C ALA A 92 2.96 -7.42 -0.93
N PRO A 93 1.76 -7.78 -1.40
CA PRO A 93 1.17 -7.12 -2.56
C PRO A 93 1.03 -5.62 -2.31
N ALA A 94 0.96 -4.82 -3.39
CA ALA A 94 0.74 -3.39 -3.25
C ALA A 94 -0.59 -3.15 -2.51
N ALA A 95 -0.59 -2.21 -1.57
CA ALA A 95 -1.81 -1.82 -0.86
C ALA A 95 -2.75 -1.02 -1.78
N VAL A 96 -2.18 -0.37 -2.80
CA VAL A 96 -2.89 0.41 -3.81
C VAL A 96 -2.36 0.06 -5.20
N GLU A 97 -3.25 -0.22 -6.13
CA GLU A 97 -2.95 -0.43 -7.55
C GLU A 97 -3.54 0.72 -8.36
N LEU A 98 -2.68 1.50 -9.04
CA LEU A 98 -3.08 2.67 -9.80
C LEU A 98 -2.93 2.39 -11.30
N ILE A 99 -4.00 2.55 -12.07
CA ILE A 99 -4.01 2.26 -13.51
C ILE A 99 -4.46 3.50 -14.27
N SER A 100 -3.66 3.98 -15.23
CA SER A 100 -4.13 5.01 -16.16
C SER A 100 -4.50 4.40 -17.51
N PHE A 101 -5.61 4.84 -18.09
CA PHE A 101 -6.07 4.37 -19.39
C PHE A 101 -6.70 5.48 -20.24
N GLY A 102 -6.96 5.18 -21.51
CA GLY A 102 -7.59 6.02 -22.52
C GLY A 102 -8.88 5.40 -23.06
N TYR A 103 -10.01 6.07 -22.85
CA TYR A 103 -11.33 5.63 -23.33
C TYR A 103 -11.47 5.50 -24.86
N LEU A 104 -10.56 6.11 -25.64
CA LEU A 104 -10.55 5.95 -27.10
C LEU A 104 -9.80 4.69 -27.55
N HIS A 105 -9.10 4.00 -26.65
CA HIS A 105 -8.40 2.74 -26.94
C HIS A 105 -9.16 1.53 -26.40
N SER A 106 -9.67 1.61 -25.16
CA SER A 106 -10.38 0.50 -24.52
C SER A 106 -11.39 0.98 -23.48
N LEU A 107 -12.23 0.06 -23.01
CA LEU A 107 -13.11 0.30 -21.87
C LEU A 107 -12.29 0.45 -20.58
N ALA A 108 -12.90 1.08 -19.57
CA ALA A 108 -12.31 1.16 -18.25
C ALA A 108 -11.99 -0.24 -17.72
N PRO A 109 -10.82 -0.44 -17.09
CA PRO A 109 -10.56 -1.69 -16.38
C PRO A 109 -11.51 -1.91 -15.21
N GLU A 110 -11.61 -3.18 -14.82
CA GLU A 110 -12.13 -3.55 -13.51
C GLU A 110 -11.26 -2.91 -12.41
N ALA A 111 -11.88 -2.11 -11.57
CA ALA A 111 -11.27 -1.42 -10.45
C ALA A 111 -12.33 -1.07 -9.41
N ASP A 112 -11.93 -0.87 -8.16
CA ASP A 112 -12.83 -0.45 -7.08
C ASP A 112 -13.29 1.00 -7.28
N LEU A 113 -12.39 1.84 -7.81
CA LEU A 113 -12.67 3.23 -8.16
C LEU A 113 -12.30 3.48 -9.63
N VAL A 114 -13.22 4.06 -10.40
CA VAL A 114 -12.97 4.52 -11.77
C VAL A 114 -13.22 6.02 -11.85
N ILE A 115 -12.19 6.80 -12.19
CA ILE A 115 -12.24 8.26 -12.27
C ILE A 115 -12.14 8.71 -13.72
N ASP A 116 -13.19 9.37 -14.23
CA ASP A 116 -13.24 9.89 -15.59
C ASP A 116 -12.84 11.38 -15.65
N MET A 117 -11.67 11.66 -16.21
CA MET A 117 -11.11 13.02 -16.36
C MET A 117 -11.36 13.64 -17.75
N ARG A 118 -12.22 13.06 -18.59
CA ARG A 118 -12.37 13.50 -20.00
C ARG A 118 -12.97 14.89 -20.18
N ARG A 119 -13.99 15.23 -19.39
CA ARG A 119 -14.92 16.34 -19.71
C ARG A 119 -14.65 17.64 -18.98
N HIS A 120 -14.27 17.58 -17.71
CA HIS A 120 -14.26 18.75 -16.83
C HIS A 120 -12.90 19.44 -16.70
N PHE A 121 -11.84 18.85 -17.25
CA PHE A 121 -10.47 19.35 -17.12
C PHE A 121 -9.90 19.74 -18.48
N ARG A 122 -9.04 20.78 -18.50
CA ARG A 122 -8.33 21.25 -19.70
C ARG A 122 -7.59 20.10 -20.38
N ASP A 123 -7.60 20.10 -21.71
CA ASP A 123 -6.94 19.07 -22.51
C ASP A 123 -5.54 19.53 -22.94
N PRO A 124 -4.43 19.01 -22.38
CA PRO A 124 -3.08 19.43 -22.75
C PRO A 124 -2.78 19.22 -24.23
N HIS A 125 -3.48 18.28 -24.87
CA HIS A 125 -3.37 17.94 -26.28
C HIS A 125 -3.63 19.13 -27.24
N VAL A 126 -4.32 20.19 -26.79
CA VAL A 126 -4.54 21.40 -27.62
C VAL A 126 -3.26 22.23 -27.81
N THR A 127 -2.25 22.03 -26.95
CA THR A 127 -0.97 22.72 -27.06
C THR A 127 -0.03 21.91 -27.95
N PRO A 128 0.41 22.42 -29.12
CA PRO A 128 1.21 21.64 -30.07
C PRO A 128 2.47 21.02 -29.46
N GLY A 129 3.15 21.75 -28.57
CA GLY A 129 4.36 21.28 -27.89
C GLY A 129 4.12 20.18 -26.83
N LEU A 130 2.88 19.93 -26.42
CA LEU A 130 2.54 18.89 -25.44
C LEU A 130 1.92 17.64 -26.09
N ARG A 131 1.48 17.73 -27.34
CA ARG A 131 0.72 16.68 -28.03
C ARG A 131 1.44 15.34 -28.04
N GLU A 132 2.72 15.35 -28.41
CA GLU A 132 3.56 14.16 -28.53
C GLU A 132 4.23 13.77 -27.20
N LEU A 133 4.17 14.64 -26.19
CA LEU A 133 4.70 14.35 -24.86
C LEU A 133 3.75 13.44 -24.07
N THR A 134 4.26 12.79 -23.05
CA THR A 134 3.49 11.98 -22.10
C THR A 134 3.58 12.57 -20.70
N ALA A 135 2.81 12.03 -19.76
CA ALA A 135 2.89 12.38 -18.35
C ALA A 135 4.23 12.06 -17.66
N ASP A 136 5.18 11.40 -18.35
CA ASP A 136 6.55 11.25 -17.85
C ASP A 136 7.36 12.55 -18.01
N HIS A 137 6.87 13.48 -18.83
CA HIS A 137 7.49 14.77 -19.06
C HIS A 137 6.91 15.82 -18.10
N GLU A 138 7.80 16.59 -17.44
CA GLU A 138 7.42 17.61 -16.45
C GLU A 138 6.43 18.65 -17.01
N LEU A 139 6.62 19.12 -18.24
CA LEU A 139 5.69 20.04 -18.90
C LEU A 139 4.24 19.54 -18.97
N VAL A 140 4.04 18.23 -19.17
CA VAL A 140 2.70 17.64 -19.16
C VAL A 140 2.15 17.58 -17.74
N MET A 141 2.96 17.13 -16.78
CA MET A 141 2.57 17.11 -15.36
C MET A 141 2.12 18.50 -14.90
N ARG A 142 2.91 19.53 -15.19
CA ARG A 142 2.60 20.92 -14.87
C ARG A 142 1.32 21.39 -15.58
N ALA A 143 1.20 21.17 -16.89
CA ALA A 143 0.00 21.59 -17.62
C ALA A 143 -1.29 20.94 -17.09
N VAL A 144 -1.22 19.67 -16.66
CA VAL A 144 -2.35 18.97 -16.05
C VAL A 144 -2.67 19.53 -14.66
N PHE A 145 -1.67 19.65 -13.78
CA PHE A 145 -1.88 20.09 -12.39
C PHE A 145 -2.12 21.60 -12.24
N ASP A 146 -1.74 22.41 -13.22
CA ASP A 146 -2.12 23.82 -13.29
C ASP A 146 -3.63 23.99 -13.58
N THR A 147 -4.36 22.93 -13.95
CA THR A 147 -5.81 22.97 -14.18
C THR A 147 -6.59 22.96 -12.87
N ASP A 148 -7.43 23.99 -12.69
CA ASP A 148 -8.34 24.12 -11.53
C ASP A 148 -9.12 22.82 -11.27
N GLY A 149 -9.15 22.42 -9.99
CA GLY A 149 -9.84 21.21 -9.53
C GLY A 149 -9.02 19.92 -9.67
N VAL A 150 -7.93 19.89 -10.46
CA VAL A 150 -7.09 18.69 -10.57
C VAL A 150 -6.33 18.39 -9.27
N PRO A 151 -5.68 19.36 -8.60
CA PRO A 151 -5.06 19.11 -7.29
C PRO A 151 -6.06 18.63 -6.23
N GLU A 152 -7.24 19.24 -6.17
CA GLU A 152 -8.30 18.89 -5.22
C GLU A 152 -8.87 17.49 -5.52
N LEU A 153 -9.03 17.14 -6.80
CA LEU A 153 -9.43 15.80 -7.20
C LEU A 153 -8.41 14.76 -6.73
N ALA A 154 -7.10 15.04 -6.82
CA ALA A 154 -6.08 14.12 -6.33
C ALA A 154 -6.20 13.87 -4.81
N VAL A 155 -6.47 14.93 -4.04
CA VAL A 155 -6.74 14.80 -2.59
C VAL A 155 -7.99 13.97 -2.33
N ALA A 156 -9.07 14.21 -3.08
CA ALA A 156 -10.32 13.48 -2.93
C ALA A 156 -10.19 11.99 -3.28
N ILE A 157 -9.45 11.65 -4.35
CA ILE A 157 -9.16 10.26 -4.71
C ILE A 157 -8.39 9.57 -3.58
N ARG A 158 -7.34 10.21 -3.05
CA ARG A 158 -6.55 9.64 -1.95
C ARG A 158 -7.41 9.39 -0.70
N ALA A 159 -8.26 10.35 -0.33
CA ALA A 159 -9.19 10.19 0.78
C ALA A 159 -10.17 9.02 0.57
N ALA A 160 -10.69 8.85 -0.64
CA ALA A 160 -11.57 7.73 -0.97
C ALA A 160 -10.84 6.39 -0.86
N VAL A 161 -9.63 6.28 -1.41
CA VAL A 161 -8.79 5.06 -1.31
C VAL A 161 -8.48 4.71 0.14
N ASP A 162 -8.11 5.70 0.95
CA ASP A 162 -7.82 5.47 2.37
C ASP A 162 -9.05 5.01 3.15
N ALA A 163 -10.24 5.50 2.79
CA ALA A 163 -11.49 4.99 3.35
C ALA A 163 -11.77 3.53 2.96
N PHE A 164 -11.50 3.13 1.71
CA PHE A 164 -11.60 1.72 1.29
C PHE A 164 -10.62 0.84 2.06
N ARG A 165 -9.37 1.29 2.24
CA ARG A 165 -8.32 0.57 2.97
C ARG A 165 -8.61 0.41 4.47
N ALA A 166 -9.35 1.36 5.05
CA ALA A 166 -9.81 1.27 6.44
C ALA A 166 -11.07 0.39 6.61
N GLY A 167 -11.66 -0.06 5.50
CA GLY A 167 -12.81 -0.95 5.51
C GLY A 167 -12.51 -2.34 6.09
N PRO A 168 -13.56 -3.14 6.37
CA PRO A 168 -13.42 -4.45 7.02
C PRO A 168 -12.80 -5.53 6.11
N SER A 169 -12.67 -5.29 4.81
CA SER A 169 -12.01 -6.20 3.88
C SER A 169 -10.53 -5.87 3.75
N ALA A 170 -9.67 -6.84 4.06
CA ALA A 170 -8.25 -6.77 3.72
C ALA A 170 -8.07 -7.02 2.21
N GLY A 171 -7.43 -6.08 1.50
CA GLY A 171 -7.17 -6.24 0.07
C GLY A 171 -6.52 -5.01 -0.57
N THR A 172 -5.94 -5.23 -1.74
CA THR A 172 -5.42 -4.17 -2.61
C THR A 172 -6.57 -3.34 -3.16
N VAL A 173 -6.52 -2.02 -2.97
CA VAL A 173 -7.49 -1.10 -3.57
C VAL A 173 -7.03 -0.71 -4.97
N ARG A 174 -7.85 -1.01 -5.97
CA ARG A 174 -7.59 -0.72 -7.38
C ARG A 174 -8.27 0.58 -7.79
N VAL A 175 -7.50 1.50 -8.35
CA VAL A 175 -7.97 2.79 -8.88
C VAL A 175 -7.62 2.90 -10.35
N ALA A 176 -8.63 3.03 -11.19
CA ALA A 176 -8.46 3.32 -12.60
C ALA A 176 -8.76 4.80 -12.88
N VAL A 177 -7.82 5.51 -13.50
CA VAL A 177 -8.02 6.89 -13.95
C VAL A 177 -8.06 6.91 -15.47
N GLY A 178 -9.15 7.41 -16.03
CA GLY A 178 -9.41 7.45 -17.46
C GLY A 178 -9.35 8.86 -18.02
N CYS A 179 -8.64 9.04 -19.13
CA CYS A 179 -8.82 10.21 -20.00
C CYS A 179 -9.10 9.74 -21.43
N ALA A 180 -8.93 10.59 -22.42
CA ALA A 180 -9.24 10.23 -23.79
C ALA A 180 -8.26 9.22 -24.40
N GLY A 181 -6.99 9.62 -24.50
CA GLY A 181 -5.92 8.82 -25.11
C GLY A 181 -4.94 8.22 -24.11
N GLY A 182 -5.20 8.34 -22.80
CA GLY A 182 -4.36 7.70 -21.76
C GLY A 182 -2.97 8.30 -21.54
N ARG A 183 -2.55 9.31 -22.32
CA ARG A 183 -1.18 9.86 -22.31
C ARG A 183 -0.91 11.00 -21.34
N HIS A 184 -1.91 11.85 -21.08
CA HIS A 184 -1.73 13.10 -20.35
C HIS A 184 -2.42 13.10 -19.00
N ARG A 185 -3.71 13.47 -18.94
CA ARG A 185 -4.46 13.70 -17.69
C ARG A 185 -4.47 12.50 -16.76
N SER A 186 -4.86 11.33 -17.28
CA SER A 186 -4.95 10.12 -16.45
C SER A 186 -3.59 9.63 -15.98
N ALA A 187 -2.59 9.58 -16.87
CA ALA A 187 -1.25 9.17 -16.51
C ALA A 187 -0.59 10.14 -15.52
N ALA A 188 -0.81 11.45 -15.66
CA ALA A 188 -0.31 12.45 -14.74
C ALA A 188 -0.92 12.31 -13.33
N MET A 189 -2.24 12.08 -13.26
CA MET A 189 -2.91 11.81 -11.99
C MET A 189 -2.34 10.55 -11.32
N VAL A 190 -2.14 9.46 -12.07
CA VAL A 190 -1.56 8.21 -11.55
C VAL A 190 -0.12 8.42 -11.07
N ASN A 191 0.72 9.13 -11.84
CA ASN A 191 2.09 9.46 -11.43
C ASN A 191 2.13 10.26 -10.13
N TYR A 192 1.24 11.24 -9.99
CA TYR A 192 1.15 12.04 -8.78
C TYR A 192 0.71 11.20 -7.58
N LEU A 193 -0.37 10.43 -7.69
CA LEU A 193 -0.87 9.59 -6.60
C LEU A 193 0.16 8.56 -6.13
N GLU A 194 0.85 7.90 -7.07
CA GLU A 194 1.91 6.94 -6.74
C GLU A 194 3.05 7.59 -5.96
N MET A 195 3.49 8.78 -6.39
CA MET A 195 4.51 9.55 -5.69
C MET A 195 4.07 9.93 -4.26
N GLN A 196 2.80 10.33 -4.06
CA GLN A 196 2.27 10.66 -2.74
C GLN A 196 2.28 9.42 -1.82
N TYR A 197 1.74 8.29 -2.28
CA TYR A 197 1.73 7.06 -1.48
C TYR A 197 3.14 6.57 -1.14
N ARG A 198 4.07 6.65 -2.10
CA ARG A 198 5.47 6.33 -1.86
C ARG A 198 6.08 7.23 -0.79
N GLY A 199 5.78 8.53 -0.82
CA GLY A 199 6.21 9.50 0.19
C GLY A 199 5.67 9.19 1.60
N ASP A 200 4.49 8.59 1.69
CA ASP A 200 3.87 8.13 2.95
C ASP A 200 4.34 6.74 3.40
N GLY A 201 5.26 6.09 2.68
CA GLY A 201 5.69 4.72 2.94
C GLY A 201 4.62 3.66 2.64
N ILE A 202 3.61 3.99 1.85
CA ILE A 202 2.55 3.08 1.41
C ILE A 202 2.97 2.49 0.05
N LYS A 203 3.04 1.15 -0.03
CA LYS A 203 3.36 0.45 -1.27
C LYS A 203 2.22 0.61 -2.27
N ALA A 204 2.44 1.45 -3.29
CA ALA A 204 1.56 1.61 -4.43
C ALA A 204 2.26 1.12 -5.70
N SER A 205 1.53 0.37 -6.54
CA SER A 205 1.97 0.07 -7.89
C SER A 205 1.28 1.00 -8.88
N LYS A 206 1.94 1.26 -10.01
CA LYS A 206 1.35 2.00 -11.12
C LYS A 206 1.48 1.26 -12.44
N GLU A 207 0.44 1.37 -13.26
CA GLU A 207 0.42 0.88 -14.64
C GLU A 207 -0.12 1.98 -15.55
N HIS A 208 0.59 2.25 -16.64
CA HIS A 208 0.11 3.13 -17.70
C HIS A 208 -0.28 2.30 -18.93
N ARG A 209 -1.52 1.82 -18.96
CA ARG A 209 -2.00 0.88 -19.98
C ARG A 209 -1.80 1.38 -21.41
N ASP A 210 -2.14 2.63 -21.65
CA ASP A 210 -2.26 3.17 -23.01
C ASP A 210 -1.22 4.27 -23.33
N ILE A 211 -0.31 4.62 -22.40
CA ILE A 211 0.61 5.76 -22.57
C ILE A 211 1.55 5.60 -23.77
N HIS A 212 1.85 4.36 -24.15
CA HIS A 212 2.72 4.01 -25.26
C HIS A 212 1.99 3.95 -26.61
N LEU A 213 0.65 3.90 -26.62
CA LEU A 213 -0.15 3.77 -27.84
C LEU A 213 -0.19 5.07 -28.65
N PRO A 214 -0.25 5.05 -29.99
CA PRO A 214 -0.22 6.26 -30.81
C PRO A 214 -1.20 7.36 -30.39
N VAL A 215 -0.82 8.62 -30.62
CA VAL A 215 -1.69 9.77 -30.37
C VAL A 215 -3.00 9.62 -31.15
N VAL A 216 -4.13 9.68 -30.43
CA VAL A 216 -5.45 9.58 -31.05
C VAL A 216 -5.87 10.94 -31.60
N ASN A 217 -6.09 11.02 -32.91
CA ASN A 217 -6.69 12.18 -33.54
C ASN A 217 -8.18 12.20 -33.19
N ARG A 218 -8.65 13.32 -32.64
CA ARG A 218 -10.06 13.57 -32.35
C ARG A 218 -10.65 14.56 -33.36
#